data_AF-A3DIG9-F1
#
_entry.id   AF-A3DIG9-F1
#
_cell.length_a   1.000
_cell.length_b   1.000
_cell.length_c   1.000
_cell.angle_alpha   90.00
_cell.angle_beta   90.00
_cell.angle_gamma   90.00
#
_symmetry.space_group_name_H-M   'P 1'
#
loop_
_entity.id
_entity.type
_entity.pdbx_description
1 polymer ?
#
loop_
_entity_poly.entity_id
_entity_poly.type
_entity_poly.pdbx_seq_one_letter_code
_entity_poly.pdbx_strand_id
1 'polypeptide(L)'
;MPGSKVTDDGYVRGYYFKIPKDASDRRLTQININGGDYHVFGIRLGDSVEQAAEKLKQRGYKRTKSMEDIYREGIHRTRFQKELVIIDLQTEMNSQIIKGISVLTDYP
;
A
#
# COMPACT_ATOMS: atom_id res chain seq x y z
N MET A 1 -15.50 7.02 8.83
CA MET A 1 -16.56 6.74 7.83
C MET A 1 -17.52 5.71 8.43
N PRO A 2 -18.84 5.90 8.37
CA PRO A 2 -19.79 4.90 8.85
C PRO A 2 -19.60 3.60 8.06
N GLY A 3 -19.38 2.47 8.75
CA GLY A 3 -19.36 1.15 8.13
C GLY A 3 -17.99 0.51 7.88
N SER A 4 -16.89 1.03 8.45
CA SER A 4 -15.60 0.34 8.44
C SER A 4 -15.34 -0.46 9.71
N LYS A 5 -14.90 -1.72 9.59
CA LYS A 5 -14.33 -2.49 10.70
C LYS A 5 -12.81 -2.30 10.70
N VAL A 6 -12.24 -2.05 11.87
CA VAL A 6 -10.80 -1.76 12.06
C VAL A 6 -10.19 -2.82 12.97
N THR A 7 -9.01 -3.31 12.59
CA THR A 7 -8.14 -4.16 13.41
C THR A 7 -6.74 -3.54 13.45
N ASP A 8 -6.11 -3.49 14.62
CA ASP A 8 -4.78 -2.88 14.82
C ASP A 8 -4.03 -3.66 15.92
N ASP A 9 -2.77 -4.01 15.65
CA ASP A 9 -1.87 -4.65 16.61
C ASP A 9 -0.67 -3.76 17.03
N GLY A 10 -0.66 -2.49 16.60
CA GLY A 10 0.43 -1.54 16.79
C GLY A 10 1.37 -1.41 15.58
N TYR A 11 1.37 -2.38 14.66
CA TYR A 11 2.27 -2.42 13.51
C TYR A 11 1.52 -2.60 12.17
N VAL A 12 0.44 -3.37 12.21
CA VAL A 12 -0.44 -3.68 11.10
C VAL A 12 -1.83 -3.15 11.42
N ARG A 13 -2.36 -2.32 10.52
CA ARG A 13 -3.71 -1.79 10.61
C ARG A 13 -4.54 -2.17 9.40
N GLY A 14 -5.63 -2.89 9.64
CA GLY A 14 -6.59 -3.33 8.63
C GLY A 14 -7.90 -2.55 8.68
N TYR A 15 -8.43 -2.24 7.51
CA TYR A 15 -9.73 -1.62 7.30
C TYR A 15 -10.51 -2.41 6.25
N TYR A 16 -11.76 -2.75 6.58
CA TYR A 16 -12.74 -3.22 5.62
C TYR A 16 -13.80 -2.13 5.42
N PHE A 17 -14.19 -1.84 4.19
CA PHE A 17 -15.14 -0.77 3.87
C PHE A 17 -16.40 -1.34 3.22
N LYS A 18 -17.58 -0.88 3.68
CA LYS A 18 -18.82 -1.00 2.93
C LYS A 18 -19.04 0.30 2.15
N ILE A 19 -18.70 0.31 0.87
CA ILE A 19 -18.69 1.53 0.06
C ILE A 19 -20.03 1.72 -0.68
N PRO A 20 -20.69 2.89 -0.55
CA PRO A 20 -21.82 3.28 -1.41
C PRO A 20 -21.37 3.50 -2.87
N LYS A 21 -22.24 3.25 -3.84
CA LYS A 21 -21.92 3.36 -5.29
C LYS A 21 -21.32 4.71 -5.71
N ASP A 22 -21.62 5.79 -5.00
CA ASP A 22 -21.24 7.17 -5.37
C ASP A 22 -20.03 7.72 -4.58
N ALA A 23 -19.30 6.86 -3.86
CA ALA A 23 -18.15 7.30 -3.07
C ALA A 23 -16.93 7.64 -3.95
N SER A 24 -16.20 8.68 -3.54
CA SER A 24 -14.93 9.07 -4.19
C SER A 24 -13.78 8.11 -3.91
N ASP A 25 -13.80 7.41 -2.76
CA ASP A 25 -12.85 6.34 -2.44
C ASP A 25 -13.47 4.97 -2.77
N ARG A 26 -12.83 4.24 -3.69
CA ARG A 26 -13.29 2.96 -4.23
C ARG A 26 -12.69 1.73 -3.54
N ARG A 27 -11.92 1.92 -2.47
CA ARG A 27 -11.19 0.83 -1.79
C ARG A 27 -12.07 -0.05 -0.91
N LEU A 28 -12.27 -1.31 -1.29
CA LEU A 28 -13.03 -2.30 -0.49
C LEU A 28 -12.27 -2.73 0.78
N THR A 29 -10.95 -2.81 0.69
CA THR A 29 -10.07 -3.18 1.82
C THR A 29 -8.78 -2.38 1.77
N GLN A 30 -8.21 -2.10 2.94
CA GLN A 30 -6.90 -1.49 3.09
C GLN A 30 -6.18 -2.11 4.29
N ILE A 31 -4.98 -2.61 4.06
CA ILE A 31 -4.05 -3.07 5.11
C ILE A 31 -2.81 -2.19 5.03
N ASN A 32 -2.44 -1.55 6.13
CA ASN A 32 -1.21 -0.77 6.26
C ASN A 32 -0.26 -1.47 7.20
N ILE A 33 1.01 -1.52 6.82
CA ILE A 33 2.10 -2.12 7.60
C ILE A 33 3.18 -1.04 7.76
N ASN A 34 3.45 -0.66 9.00
CA ASN A 34 4.33 0.48 9.32
C ASN A 34 5.48 0.11 10.28
N GLY A 35 5.59 -1.15 10.71
CA GLY A 35 6.71 -1.64 11.53
C GLY A 35 6.66 -3.15 11.74
N GLY A 36 7.62 -3.69 12.48
CA GLY A 36 7.69 -5.12 12.86
C GLY A 36 8.23 -6.06 11.77
N ASP A 37 8.22 -7.36 12.05
CA ASP A 37 8.72 -8.42 11.16
C ASP A 37 7.75 -8.81 10.02
N TYR A 38 6.76 -7.95 9.77
CA TYR A 38 5.74 -8.18 8.76
C TYR A 38 6.31 -8.02 7.34
N HIS A 39 5.84 -8.88 6.43
CA HIS A 39 6.22 -8.82 5.03
C HIS A 39 5.04 -9.11 4.11
N VAL A 40 5.03 -8.47 2.94
CA VAL A 40 4.00 -8.64 1.92
C VAL A 40 4.65 -9.20 0.69
N PHE A 41 4.28 -10.42 0.28
CA PHE A 41 4.90 -11.08 -0.88
C PHE A 41 6.43 -11.19 -0.79
N GLY A 42 6.97 -11.30 0.44
CA GLY A 42 8.40 -11.32 0.72
C GLY A 42 9.08 -9.95 0.70
N ILE A 43 8.33 -8.86 0.58
CA ILE A 43 8.80 -7.47 0.69
C ILE A 43 8.74 -7.06 2.15
N ARG A 44 9.83 -6.55 2.69
CA ARG A 44 9.95 -6.11 4.08
C ARG A 44 10.05 -4.59 4.17
N LEU A 45 9.71 -4.05 5.34
CA LEU A 45 10.15 -2.70 5.69
C LEU A 45 11.68 -2.70 5.79
N GLY A 46 12.33 -1.68 5.23
CA GLY A 46 13.78 -1.64 5.06
C GLY A 46 14.31 -2.16 3.73
N ASP A 47 13.52 -2.93 2.96
CA ASP A 47 13.89 -3.27 1.57
C ASP A 47 13.92 -1.99 0.71
N SER A 48 14.70 -1.99 -0.37
CA SER A 48 14.63 -0.93 -1.38
C SER A 48 13.44 -1.09 -2.30
N VAL A 49 13.00 0.01 -2.91
CA VAL A 49 11.92 -0.02 -3.92
C VAL A 49 12.27 -0.91 -5.10
N GLU A 50 13.53 -0.93 -5.57
CA GLU A 50 13.99 -1.80 -6.66
C GLU A 50 13.86 -3.28 -6.30
N GLN A 51 14.30 -3.67 -5.09
CA GLN A 51 14.19 -5.05 -4.62
C GLN A 51 12.72 -5.49 -4.56
N ALA A 52 11.84 -4.62 -4.06
CA ALA A 52 10.41 -4.87 -4.02
C ALA A 52 9.79 -4.94 -5.42
N ALA A 53 10.21 -4.05 -6.33
CA ALA A 53 9.72 -3.99 -7.71
C ALA A 53 9.98 -5.31 -8.45
N GLU A 54 11.18 -5.88 -8.33
CA GLU A 54 11.51 -7.17 -8.95
C GLU A 54 10.67 -8.31 -8.38
N LYS A 55 10.49 -8.37 -7.05
CA LYS A 55 9.61 -9.36 -6.40
C LYS A 55 8.16 -9.23 -6.89
N LEU A 56 7.65 -8.02 -7.05
CA LEU A 56 6.29 -7.75 -7.52
C LEU A 56 6.11 -8.07 -9.00
N LYS A 57 7.10 -7.75 -9.83
CA LYS A 57 7.12 -8.07 -11.25
C LYS A 57 7.05 -9.57 -11.50
N GLN A 58 7.82 -10.37 -10.75
CA GLN A 58 7.76 -11.84 -10.81
C GLN A 58 6.37 -12.40 -10.47
N ARG A 59 5.54 -11.64 -9.74
CA ARG A 59 4.17 -12.02 -9.36
C ARG A 59 3.10 -11.46 -10.30
N GLY A 60 3.52 -10.78 -11.36
CA GLY A 60 2.65 -10.22 -12.40
C GLY A 60 2.07 -8.85 -12.06
N TYR A 61 2.58 -8.16 -11.03
CA TYR A 61 2.21 -6.77 -10.77
C TYR A 61 2.92 -5.84 -11.75
N LYS A 62 2.22 -4.80 -12.19
CA LYS A 62 2.76 -3.74 -13.04
C LYS A 62 2.86 -2.45 -12.24
N ARG A 63 3.97 -1.72 -12.39
CA ARG A 63 4.08 -0.36 -11.83
C ARG A 63 3.09 0.54 -12.56
N THR A 64 2.15 1.16 -11.85
CA THR A 64 1.07 1.93 -12.49
C THR A 64 1.26 3.42 -12.37
N LYS A 65 1.72 3.92 -11.22
CA LYS A 65 2.08 5.34 -11.01
C LYS A 65 3.12 5.46 -9.90
N SER A 66 4.05 6.40 -10.05
CA SER A 66 4.72 7.04 -8.90
C SER A 66 3.97 8.33 -8.64
N MET A 67 3.32 8.46 -7.49
CA MET A 67 2.68 9.72 -7.09
C MET A 67 3.51 10.29 -5.94
N GLU A 68 4.02 11.50 -6.12
CA GLU A 68 4.46 12.30 -4.99
C GLU A 68 3.19 12.77 -4.28
N ASP A 69 2.93 12.25 -3.07
CA ASP A 69 1.90 12.81 -2.20
C ASP A 69 2.50 14.06 -1.56
N ILE A 70 2.46 15.19 -2.30
CA ILE A 70 2.99 16.50 -1.88
C ILE A 70 2.27 16.99 -0.58
N TYR A 71 1.15 16.39 -0.21
CA TYR A 71 0.32 16.77 0.94
C TYR A 71 0.79 16.19 2.29
N ARG A 72 1.75 15.27 2.34
CA ARG A 72 2.33 14.76 3.60
C ARG A 72 3.85 14.74 3.53
N GLU A 73 4.46 15.77 4.11
CA GLU A 73 5.82 15.82 4.65
C GLU A 73 6.74 14.68 4.19
N GLY A 74 7.30 14.80 2.99
CA GLY A 74 8.45 13.98 2.61
C GLY A 74 8.19 12.50 2.33
N ILE A 75 6.97 12.05 2.02
CA ILE A 75 6.69 10.63 1.67
C ILE A 75 6.48 10.47 0.16
N HIS A 76 7.32 9.66 -0.47
CA HIS A 76 7.15 9.24 -1.87
C HIS A 76 6.43 7.90 -1.95
N ARG A 77 5.48 7.77 -2.89
CA ARG A 77 4.65 6.57 -3.06
C ARG A 77 4.85 5.93 -4.42
N THR A 78 5.24 4.66 -4.41
CA THR A 78 5.36 3.86 -5.63
C THR A 78 4.28 2.79 -5.66
N ARG A 79 3.41 2.85 -6.68
CA ARG A 79 2.26 1.95 -6.80
C ARG A 79 2.47 0.86 -7.84
N PHE A 80 2.08 -0.35 -7.46
CA PHE A 80 2.01 -1.54 -8.29
C PHE A 80 0.59 -2.10 -8.26
N GLN A 81 0.10 -2.60 -9.40
CA GLN A 81 -1.25 -3.13 -9.51
C GLN A 81 -1.28 -4.43 -10.31
N LYS A 82 -2.15 -5.33 -9.87
CA LYS A 82 -2.55 -6.54 -10.57
C LYS A 82 -4.05 -6.71 -10.38
N GLU A 83 -4.81 -6.60 -11.47
CA GLU A 83 -6.28 -6.60 -11.43
C GLU A 83 -6.79 -5.55 -10.43
N LEU A 84 -7.56 -5.98 -9.42
CA LEU A 84 -8.13 -5.13 -8.39
C LEU A 84 -7.19 -4.91 -7.19
N VAL A 85 -6.05 -5.60 -7.13
CA VAL A 85 -5.11 -5.50 -6.00
C VAL A 85 -4.04 -4.46 -6.29
N ILE A 86 -3.87 -3.53 -5.35
CA ILE A 86 -2.91 -2.45 -5.40
C ILE A 86 -1.94 -2.59 -4.23
N ILE A 87 -0.64 -2.56 -4.52
CA ILE A 87 0.43 -2.47 -3.54
C ILE A 87 1.05 -1.08 -3.64
N ASP A 88 1.07 -0.37 -2.53
CA ASP A 88 1.57 0.99 -2.42
C ASP A 88 2.76 1.00 -1.46
N LEU A 89 3.95 1.27 -1.99
CA LEU A 89 5.19 1.33 -1.22
C LEU A 89 5.44 2.79 -0.84
N GLN A 90 5.59 3.03 0.45
CA GLN A 90 5.84 4.35 1.01
C GLN A 90 7.31 4.45 1.43
N THR A 91 8.00 5.47 0.95
CA THR A 91 9.41 5.74 1.26
C THR A 91 9.58 7.18 1.72
N GLU A 92 10.49 7.45 2.65
CA GLU A 92 10.95 8.82 2.91
C GLU A 92 11.66 9.37 1.66
N MET A 93 11.46 10.66 1.36
CA MET A 93 12.10 11.37 0.25
C MET A 93 13.61 11.11 0.29
N ASN A 94 14.15 10.74 -0.88
CA ASN A 94 15.57 10.44 -1.13
C ASN A 94 16.09 9.09 -0.61
N SER A 95 15.41 8.40 0.29
CA SER A 95 15.94 7.13 0.84
C SER A 95 15.76 5.94 -0.11
N GLN A 96 14.69 5.94 -0.92
CA GLN A 96 14.20 4.75 -1.64
C GLN A 96 14.03 3.49 -0.77
N ILE A 97 14.07 3.64 0.57
CA ILE A 97 13.88 2.58 1.55
C ILE A 97 12.42 2.57 1.97
N ILE A 98 11.82 1.38 1.95
CA ILE A 98 10.42 1.19 2.29
C ILE A 98 10.21 1.37 3.80
N LYS A 99 9.36 2.33 4.15
CA LYS A 99 8.95 2.64 5.53
C LYS A 99 7.50 2.24 5.81
N GLY A 100 6.71 2.09 4.76
CA GLY A 100 5.33 1.61 4.86
C GLY A 100 4.92 0.82 3.64
N ILE A 101 4.06 -0.17 3.85
CA ILE A 101 3.43 -0.94 2.77
C ILE A 101 1.93 -0.86 2.97
N SER A 102 1.20 -0.44 1.93
CA SER A 102 -0.26 -0.55 1.90
C SER A 102 -0.68 -1.58 0.85
N VAL A 103 -1.56 -2.49 1.25
CA VAL A 103 -2.27 -3.41 0.36
C VAL A 103 -3.72 -2.96 0.28
N LEU A 104 -4.19 -2.68 -0.93
CA LEU A 104 -5.54 -2.17 -1.19
C LEU A 104 -6.23 -3.07 -2.20
N THR A 105 -7.55 -3.19 -2.07
CA THR A 105 -8.39 -3.78 -3.13
C THR A 105 -9.38 -2.74 -3.61
N ASP A 106 -9.47 -2.57 -4.92
CA ASP A 106 -10.43 -1.68 -5.57
C ASP A 106 -11.70 -2.45 -5.96
N TYR A 107 -12.84 -1.77 -6.11
CA TYR A 107 -14.02 -2.36 -6.76
C TYR A 107 -13.98 -2.05 -8.28
N PRO A 108 -14.37 -2.98 -9.16
CA PRO A 108 -14.33 -2.79 -10.63
C PRO A 108 -15.22 -1.65 -11.12
#